data_AF-A0A6B3HMY7-F1
#
_entry.id   AF-A0A6B3HMY7-F1
#
_cell.length_a   1.000
_cell.length_b   1.000
_cell.length_c   1.000
_cell.angle_alpha   90.00
_cell.angle_beta   90.00
_cell.angle_gamma   90.00
#
_symmetry.space_group_name_H-M   'P 1'
#
loop_
_entity.id
_entity.type
_entity.pdbx_description
1 polymer ?
#
loop_
_entity_poly.entity_id
_entity_poly.type
_entity_poly.pdbx_seq_one_letter_code
_entity_poly.pdbx_strand_id
1 'polypeptide(L)' 'ERGNQTRQLILGRAVQIASVEGLEGLSLGRLAAELKLSKSGVFALFGSKEELQLATVRAAVAVYVDHVLR' A
#
# COMPACT_ATOMS: atom_id res chain seq x y z
N GLU A 1 5.46 -15.04 8.07
CA GLU A 1 4.03 -14.74 8.29
C GLU A 1 3.75 -13.30 8.71
N ARG A 2 4.30 -12.80 9.83
CA ARG A 2 4.09 -11.42 10.32
C ARG A 2 4.44 -10.33 9.30
N GLY A 3 5.58 -10.43 8.62
CA GLY A 3 5.97 -9.47 7.58
C GLY A 3 4.98 -9.41 6.40
N ASN A 4 4.37 -10.54 6.03
CA ASN A 4 3.38 -10.59 4.97
C ASN A 4 2.06 -9.95 5.41
N GLN A 5 1.63 -10.18 6.66
CA GLN A 5 0.45 -9.52 7.23
C GLN A 5 0.61 -8.00 7.27
N THR A 6 1.76 -7.49 7.77
CA THR A 6 2.05 -6.05 7.78
C THR A 6 2.05 -5.48 6.36
N ARG A 7 2.63 -6.21 5.39
CA ARG A 7 2.64 -5.79 3.99
C ARG A 7 1.23 -5.67 3.41
N GLN A 8 0.34 -6.62 3.70
CA GLN A 8 -1.06 -6.57 3.27
C GLN A 8 -1.82 -5.41 3.92
N LEU A 9 -1.61 -5.17 5.22
CA LEU A 9 -2.19 -4.02 5.91
C LEU A 9 -1.80 -2.69 5.23
N ILE A 10 -0.52 -2.53 4.92
CA ILE A 10 -0.02 -1.32 4.25
C ILE A 10 -0.64 -1.17 2.86
N LEU A 11 -0.69 -2.24 2.07
CA LEU A 11 -1.29 -2.21 0.73
C LEU A 11 -2.78 -1.88 0.76
N GLY A 12 -3.53 -2.46 1.69
CA GLY A 12 -4.95 -2.14 1.87
C GLY A 12 -5.15 -0.64 2.10
N ARG A 13 -4.36 -0.04 3.00
CA ARG A 13 -4.45 1.40 3.23
C ARG A 13 -3.98 2.24 2.04
N ALA A 14 -2.91 1.81 1.36
CA ALA A 14 -2.40 2.50 0.19
C ALA A 14 -3.42 2.51 -0.96
N VAL A 15 -4.14 1.42 -1.19
CA VAL A 15 -5.24 1.37 -2.17
C VAL A 15 -6.31 2.40 -1.81
N GLN A 16 -6.75 2.43 -0.54
CA GLN A 16 -7.76 3.40 -0.09
C GLN A 16 -7.35 4.86 -0.33
N ILE A 17 -6.09 5.21 -0.02
CA ILE A 17 -5.56 6.56 -0.29
C ILE A 17 -5.52 6.82 -1.80
N ALA A 18 -4.94 5.91 -2.57
CA ALA A 18 -4.76 6.08 -4.01
C ALA A 18 -6.08 6.18 -4.79
N SER A 19 -7.14 5.50 -4.32
CA SER A 19 -8.46 5.56 -4.93
C SER A 19 -9.14 6.93 -4.82
N VAL A 20 -8.78 7.74 -3.82
CA VAL A 20 -9.37 9.07 -3.59
C VAL A 20 -8.43 10.19 -4.03
N GLU A 21 -7.15 10.05 -3.72
CA GLU A 21 -6.15 11.13 -3.86
C GLU A 21 -5.16 10.88 -5.01
N GLY A 22 -5.25 9.73 -5.70
CA GLY A 22 -4.29 9.30 -6.69
C GLY A 22 -2.98 8.78 -6.08
N LEU A 23 -2.11 8.23 -6.93
CA LEU A 23 -0.85 7.61 -6.50
C LEU A 23 0.14 8.62 -5.90
N GLU A 24 0.06 9.90 -6.27
CA GLU A 24 0.93 10.94 -5.71
C GLU A 24 0.65 11.23 -4.23
N GLY A 25 -0.57 10.93 -3.75
CA GLY A 25 -0.91 10.99 -2.33
C GLY A 25 -0.17 9.97 -1.46
N LEU A 26 0.53 9.00 -2.08
CA LEU A 26 1.28 7.97 -1.38
C LEU A 26 2.71 8.41 -1.03
N SER A 27 3.08 8.13 0.23
CA SER A 27 4.47 8.14 0.66
C SER A 27 4.69 7.11 1.77
N LEU A 28 5.93 6.62 1.88
CA LEU A 28 6.32 5.70 2.96
C LEU A 28 6.10 6.33 4.34
N GLY A 29 6.36 7.64 4.47
CA GLY A 29 6.19 8.38 5.73
C GLY A 29 4.73 8.52 6.15
N ARG A 30 3.84 8.82 5.20
CA ARG A 30 2.40 8.93 5.45
C ARG A 30 1.82 7.60 5.93
N LEU A 31 2.10 6.51 5.21
CA LEU A 31 1.60 5.18 5.58
C LEU A 31 2.16 4.74 6.94
N ALA A 32 3.42 5.04 7.22
CA ALA A 32 4.01 4.79 8.54
C ALA A 32 3.23 5.55 9.64
N ALA A 33 2.96 6.83 9.45
CA ALA A 33 2.22 7.64 10.41
C ALA A 33 0.77 7.15 10.61
N GLU A 34 0.01 6.94 9.53
CA GLU A 34 -1.38 6.53 9.59
C GLU A 34 -1.57 5.13 10.19
N LEU A 35 -0.63 4.22 9.94
CA LEU A 35 -0.69 2.83 10.43
C LEU A 35 0.07 2.62 11.74
N LYS A 36 0.63 3.69 12.35
CA LYS A 36 1.45 3.62 13.56
C LYS A 36 2.63 2.64 13.43
N LEU A 37 3.24 2.61 12.26
CA LEU A 37 4.44 1.83 11.94
C LEU A 37 5.66 2.75 11.90
N SER A 38 6.85 2.18 12.05
CA SER A 38 8.06 2.96 11.78
C SER A 38 8.24 3.16 10.27
N LYS A 39 8.74 4.34 9.88
CA LYS A 39 9.09 4.62 8.48
C LYS A 39 10.13 3.62 7.94
N SER A 40 11.09 3.22 8.77
CA SER A 40 12.09 2.20 8.43
C SER A 40 11.46 0.82 8.21
N GLY A 41 10.41 0.46 8.96
CA GLY A 41 9.67 -0.79 8.76
C GLY A 41 8.88 -0.82 7.45
N VAL A 42 8.25 0.30 7.07
CA VAL A 42 7.59 0.43 5.76
C VAL A 42 8.63 0.41 4.63
N PHE A 43 9.75 1.12 4.81
CA PHE A 43 10.86 1.09 3.86
C PHE A 43 11.40 -0.33 3.66
N ALA A 44 11.59 -1.12 4.72
CA ALA A 44 12.08 -2.50 4.61
C ALA A 44 11.15 -3.43 3.81
N LEU A 45 9.86 -3.10 3.69
CA LEU A 45 8.88 -3.90 2.96
C LEU A 45 8.69 -3.49 1.50
N PHE A 46 8.98 -2.23 1.18
CA PHE A 46 8.67 -1.65 -0.13
C PHE A 46 9.86 -1.01 -0.84
N GLY A 47 10.97 -0.71 -0.18
CA GLY A 47 12.16 -0.11 -0.76
C GLY A 47 12.01 1.37 -1.14
N SER A 48 11.05 1.71 -1.98
CA SER A 48 10.87 3.05 -2.52
C SER A 48 9.41 3.49 -2.61
N LYS A 49 9.18 4.79 -2.86
CA LYS A 49 7.82 5.31 -3.16
C LYS A 49 7.27 4.66 -4.43
N GLU A 50 8.09 4.50 -5.46
CA GLU A 50 7.71 3.89 -6.72
C GLU A 50 7.30 2.42 -6.55
N GLU A 51 8.11 1.61 -5.86
CA GLU A 51 7.78 0.21 -5.58
C GLU A 51 6.51 0.06 -4.73
N LEU A 52 6.28 0.96 -3.78
CA LEU A 52 5.02 1.06 -3.04
C LEU A 52 3.85 1.36 -3.99
N GLN A 53 3.97 2.35 -4.88
CA GLN A 53 2.92 2.71 -5.84
C GLN A 53 2.63 1.54 -6.78
N LEU A 54 3.64 0.90 -7.34
CA LEU A 54 3.49 -0.27 -8.21
C LEU A 54 2.82 -1.44 -7.48
N ALA A 55 3.21 -1.70 -6.23
CA ALA A 55 2.57 -2.73 -5.42
C ALA A 55 1.11 -2.39 -5.09
N THR A 56 0.81 -1.10 -4.89
CA THR A 56 -0.56 -0.60 -4.66
C THR A 56 -1.44 -0.81 -5.88
N VAL A 57 -0.94 -0.49 -7.09
CA VAL A 57 -1.67 -0.75 -8.34
C VAL A 57 -1.98 -2.23 -8.50
N ARG A 58 -1.01 -3.12 -8.25
CA ARG A 58 -1.24 -4.58 -8.30
C ARG A 58 -2.32 -5.03 -7.32
N ALA A 59 -2.33 -4.48 -6.10
CA ALA A 59 -3.36 -4.77 -5.11
C ALA A 59 -4.74 -4.25 -5.52
N ALA A 60 -4.82 -3.03 -6.07
CA ALA A 60 -6.06 -2.46 -6.58
C ALA A 60 -6.64 -3.28 -7.76
N VAL A 61 -5.79 -3.76 -8.67
CA VAL A 61 -6.20 -4.66 -9.75
C VAL A 61 -6.81 -5.95 -9.20
N ALA A 62 -6.20 -6.55 -8.17
CA ALA A 62 -6.74 -7.77 -7.55
C ALA A 62 -8.15 -7.53 -6.97
N VAL A 63 -8.37 -6.39 -6.31
CA VAL A 63 -9.70 -6.00 -5.80
C VAL A 63 -10.70 -5.81 -6.95
N TYR A 64 -10.31 -5.09 -8.01
CA TYR A 64 -11.18 -4.85 -9.16
C TYR A 64 -11.58 -6.15 -9.86
N VAL A 65 -10.63 -7.04 -10.12
CA VAL A 65 -10.90 -8.36 -10.71
C VAL A 65 -11.88 -9.14 -9.86
N ASP A 66 -11.71 -9.12 -8.53
CA ASP A 66 -12.55 -9.89 -7.61
C ASP A 66 -13.98 -9.35 -7.48
N HIS A 67 -14.17 -8.04 -7.53
CA HIS A 67 -15.47 -7.41 -7.23
C HIS A 67 -16.26 -6.94 -8.46
N VAL A 68 -15.59 -6.78 -9.62
CA VAL A 68 -16.21 -6.19 -10.81
C VAL A 68 -16.26 -7.17 -11.98
N LEU A 69 -15.24 -8.00 -12.14
CA LEU A 69 -15.16 -8.93 -13.27
C LEU A 69 -15.70 -10.33 -12.97
N ARG A 70 -15.90 -10.67 -11.70
CA ARG A 70 -16.47 -11.95 -11.25
C ARG A 70 -17.97 -11.82 -11.00
#